data_AF-A0A2D4NCI4-F1
#
_entry.id   AF-A0A2D4NCI4-F1
#
_cell.length_a   1.000
_cell.length_b   1.000
_cell.length_c   1.000
_cell.angle_alpha   90.00
_cell.angle_beta   90.00
_cell.angle_gamma   90.00
#
_symmetry.space_group_name_H-M   'P 1'
#
loop_
_entity.id
_entity.type
_entity.pdbx_description
1 polymer ?
#
loop_
_entity_poly.entity_id
_entity_poly.type
_entity_poly.pdbx_seq_one_letter_code
_entity_poly.pdbx_strand_id
1 'polypeptide(L)'
;NYADSDPTFNLNIDEDYDHRMAGISLASFCNIYLDWIQYCAGRREKAVDREWNSRLVTLCFGLCILGRRALGTASHSMSASLEPFLYGLHALFKGDFRITSPRDEWVFADMDLLHQVVAPGVRMSLKLHQDHFTSPD
;
A
#
# COMPACT_ATOMS: atom_id res chain seq x y z
N ASN A 1 -0.79 -10.25 19.14
CA ASN A 1 -0.28 -9.53 17.97
C ASN A 1 -0.89 -10.10 16.71
N TYR A 2 -1.45 -9.26 15.85
CA TYR A 2 -2.01 -9.63 14.55
C TYR A 2 -0.98 -9.32 13.45
N ALA A 3 -0.79 -10.24 12.52
CA ALA A 3 -0.20 -9.98 11.21
C ALA A 3 -1.20 -10.37 10.14
N ASP A 4 -1.17 -9.61 9.05
CA ASP A 4 -1.83 -9.99 7.83
C ASP A 4 -0.88 -10.86 6.99
N SER A 5 -1.29 -12.09 6.73
CA SER A 5 -0.49 -13.10 6.00
C SER A 5 -1.01 -13.31 4.57
N ASP A 6 -1.49 -12.24 3.94
CA ASP A 6 -1.89 -12.29 2.53
C ASP A 6 -0.73 -12.80 1.65
N PRO A 7 -0.97 -13.74 0.71
CA PRO A 7 0.08 -14.30 -0.15
C PRO A 7 0.80 -13.28 -1.04
N THR A 8 0.21 -12.09 -1.21
CA THR A 8 0.83 -11.00 -1.97
C THR A 8 2.06 -10.41 -1.28
N PHE A 9 2.20 -10.58 0.04
CA PHE A 9 3.33 -10.06 0.79
C PHE A 9 4.57 -10.93 0.60
N ASN A 10 5.70 -10.29 0.28
CA ASN A 10 6.93 -10.92 -0.12
C ASN A 10 8.12 -10.27 0.59
N LEU A 11 8.86 -11.09 1.34
CA LEU A 11 10.07 -10.69 2.05
C LEU A 11 11.11 -9.96 1.19
N ASN A 12 11.24 -10.31 -0.09
CA ASN A 12 12.25 -9.71 -0.97
C ASN A 12 11.85 -8.31 -1.46
N ILE A 13 10.59 -7.91 -1.24
CA ILE A 13 10.01 -6.68 -1.78
C ILE A 13 9.51 -5.78 -0.64
N ASP A 14 8.91 -6.37 0.38
CA ASP A 14 8.28 -5.68 1.51
C ASP A 14 9.27 -5.52 2.66
N GLU A 15 9.76 -4.29 2.86
CA GLU A 15 10.74 -3.95 3.91
C GLU A 15 10.21 -4.16 5.34
N ASP A 16 8.90 -4.09 5.54
CA ASP A 16 8.21 -4.31 6.81
C ASP A 16 7.64 -5.74 6.98
N TYR A 17 8.08 -6.69 6.16
CA TYR A 17 7.69 -8.10 6.29
C TYR A 17 8.23 -8.69 7.60
N ASP A 18 7.35 -9.16 8.48
CA ASP A 18 7.72 -9.82 9.73
C ASP A 18 7.90 -11.33 9.49
N HIS A 19 9.17 -11.77 9.46
CA HIS A 19 9.53 -13.18 9.33
C HIS A 19 8.92 -14.09 10.41
N ARG A 20 8.80 -13.58 11.65
CA ARG A 20 8.33 -14.38 12.78
C ARG A 20 6.83 -14.62 12.70
N MET A 21 6.10 -13.67 12.14
CA MET A 21 4.64 -13.74 12.00
C MET A 21 4.19 -14.09 10.58
N ALA A 22 5.12 -14.28 9.64
CA ALA A 22 4.87 -14.61 8.23
C ALA A 22 3.82 -13.67 7.59
N GLY A 23 4.06 -12.37 7.69
CA GLY A 23 3.13 -11.36 7.20
C GLY A 23 3.52 -9.96 7.65
N ILE A 24 2.61 -9.01 7.49
CA ILE A 24 2.83 -7.62 7.88
C ILE A 24 1.99 -7.32 9.12
N SER A 25 2.62 -6.75 10.14
CA SER A 25 1.95 -6.32 11.36
C SER A 25 1.99 -4.81 11.51
N LEU A 26 1.11 -4.25 12.34
CA LEU A 26 1.18 -2.82 12.66
C LEU A 26 2.55 -2.46 13.29
N ALA A 27 3.13 -3.36 14.08
CA ALA A 27 4.42 -3.14 14.71
C ALA A 27 5.56 -3.07 13.67
N SER A 28 5.62 -4.03 12.74
CA SER A 28 6.64 -4.02 11.68
C SER A 28 6.46 -2.84 10.73
N PHE A 29 5.21 -2.50 10.39
CA PHE A 29 4.87 -1.30 9.63
C PHE A 29 5.36 -0.03 10.32
N CYS A 30 5.10 0.13 11.62
CA CYS A 30 5.56 1.29 12.38
C CYS A 30 7.08 1.39 12.44
N ASN A 31 7.80 0.27 12.55
CA ASN A 31 9.26 0.28 12.58
C ASN A 31 9.89 0.89 11.32
N ILE A 32 9.21 0.79 10.17
CA ILE A 32 9.71 1.31 8.90
C ILE A 32 9.12 2.70 8.58
N TYR A 33 7.81 2.89 8.77
CA TYR A 33 7.11 4.05 8.21
C TYR A 33 6.65 5.10 9.24
N LEU A 34 6.76 4.83 10.54
CA LEU A 34 6.22 5.75 11.56
C LEU A 34 6.90 7.13 11.51
N ASP A 35 8.22 7.17 11.41
CA ASP A 35 8.98 8.44 11.37
C ASP A 35 8.53 9.33 10.20
N TRP A 36 8.30 8.72 9.03
CA TRP A 36 7.81 9.43 7.86
C TRP A 36 6.38 9.94 8.05
N ILE A 37 5.48 9.11 8.59
CA ILE A 37 4.11 9.52 8.90
C ILE A 37 4.11 10.68 9.89
N GLN A 38 4.93 10.60 10.94
CA GLN A 38 5.06 11.65 11.95
C GLN A 38 5.63 12.94 11.39
N TYR A 39 6.61 12.85 10.49
CA TYR A 39 7.15 13.98 9.75
C TYR A 39 6.06 14.66 8.92
N CYS A 40 5.35 13.91 8.07
CA CYS A 40 4.25 14.44 7.25
C CYS A 40 3.14 15.07 8.10
N ALA A 41 2.71 14.39 9.17
CA ALA A 41 1.70 14.90 10.09
C ALA A 41 2.15 16.20 10.78
N GLY A 42 3.44 16.32 11.11
CA GLY A 42 4.02 17.50 11.73
C GLY A 42 4.09 18.74 10.82
N ARG A 43 4.00 18.55 9.50
CA ARG A 43 4.00 19.66 8.52
C ARG A 43 2.62 20.24 8.26
N ARG A 44 1.57 19.68 8.87
CA ARG A 44 0.21 20.17 8.70
C ARG A 44 -0.07 21.34 9.64
N GLU A 45 -0.87 22.30 9.15
CA GLU A 45 -1.34 23.44 9.96
C GLU A 45 -2.17 22.97 11.16
N LYS A 46 -3.09 22.03 10.93
CA LYS A 46 -3.91 21.43 11.98
C LYS A 46 -3.21 20.22 12.57
N ALA A 47 -2.87 20.31 13.86
CA ALA A 47 -2.31 19.22 14.64
C ALA A 47 -3.18 17.96 14.55
N VAL A 48 -2.51 16.82 14.37
CA VAL A 48 -3.14 15.49 14.35
C VAL A 48 -2.29 14.55 15.18
N ASP A 49 -2.99 13.69 15.93
CA ASP A 49 -2.36 12.62 16.67
C ASP A 49 -1.60 11.70 15.71
N ARG A 50 -0.31 11.53 16.01
CA ARG A 50 0.68 10.83 15.17
C ARG A 50 1.44 9.79 15.97
N GLU A 51 0.95 9.43 17.15
CA GLU A 51 1.46 8.29 17.90
C GLU A 51 1.22 6.99 17.13
N TRP A 52 2.03 5.97 17.41
CA TRP A 52 1.98 4.67 16.74
C TRP A 52 0.61 3.98 16.82
N ASN A 53 -0.18 4.29 17.86
CA ASN A 53 -1.53 3.77 18.09
C ASN A 53 -2.64 4.74 17.66
N SER A 54 -2.29 5.84 16.97
CA SER A 54 -3.25 6.83 16.48
C SER A 54 -4.11 6.29 15.33
N ARG A 55 -5.26 6.92 15.11
CA ARG A 55 -6.13 6.61 13.97
C ARG A 55 -5.48 6.93 12.62
N LEU A 56 -4.61 7.92 12.58
CA LEU A 56 -3.84 8.26 11.37
C LEU A 56 -2.92 7.10 10.98
N VAL A 57 -2.11 6.62 11.92
CA VAL A 57 -1.18 5.52 11.67
C VAL A 57 -1.94 4.24 11.32
N THR A 58 -3.06 3.97 12.01
CA THR A 58 -3.94 2.83 11.70
C THR A 58 -4.52 2.92 10.28
N LEU A 59 -4.96 4.11 9.85
CA LEU A 59 -5.45 4.33 8.49
C LEU A 59 -4.33 4.15 7.46
N CYS A 60 -3.15 4.70 7.70
CA CYS A 60 -1.98 4.51 6.83
C CYS A 60 -1.62 3.04 6.67
N PHE A 61 -1.66 2.27 7.77
CA PHE A 61 -1.46 0.83 7.74
C PHE A 61 -2.52 0.13 6.89
N GLY A 62 -3.81 0.41 7.12
CA GLY A 62 -4.90 -0.17 6.32
C GLY A 62 -4.81 0.16 4.83
N LEU A 63 -4.47 1.40 4.48
CA LEU A 63 -4.26 1.83 3.09
C LEU A 63 -3.04 1.17 2.46
N CYS A 64 -1.97 0.93 3.22
CA CYS A 64 -0.77 0.23 2.74
C CYS A 64 -1.10 -1.22 2.35
N ILE A 65 -1.78 -1.95 3.25
CA ILE A 65 -2.22 -3.32 3.01
C ILE A 65 -3.15 -3.42 1.79
N LEU A 66 -4.14 -2.53 1.70
CA LEU A 66 -5.04 -2.45 0.56
C LEU A 66 -4.27 -2.19 -0.75
N GLY A 67 -3.33 -1.24 -0.74
CA GLY A 67 -2.52 -0.92 -1.91
C GLY A 67 -1.70 -2.10 -2.40
N ARG A 68 -1.05 -2.84 -1.48
CA ARG A 68 -0.25 -4.03 -1.81
C ARG A 68 -1.09 -5.15 -2.40
N ARG A 69 -2.29 -5.41 -1.87
CA ARG A 69 -3.21 -6.41 -2.45
C ARG A 69 -3.76 -6.00 -3.81
N ALA A 70 -4.09 -4.72 -3.98
CA ALA A 70 -4.53 -4.19 -5.27
C ALA A 70 -3.43 -4.35 -6.34
N LEU A 71 -2.18 -4.05 -5.97
CA LEU A 71 -1.00 -4.28 -6.83
C LEU A 71 -0.74 -5.77 -7.06
N GLY A 72 -0.85 -6.61 -6.03
CA GLY A 72 -0.69 -8.07 -6.12
C GLY A 72 -1.73 -8.72 -7.04
N THR A 73 -2.98 -8.25 -6.97
CA THR A 73 -4.07 -8.67 -7.86
C THR A 73 -3.79 -8.26 -9.31
N ALA A 74 -3.35 -7.02 -9.54
CA ALA A 74 -3.00 -6.53 -10.86
C ALA A 74 -1.75 -7.23 -11.45
N SER A 75 -0.79 -7.59 -10.60
CA SER A 75 0.45 -8.25 -11.02
C SER A 75 0.32 -9.78 -11.13
N HIS A 76 -0.84 -10.36 -10.79
CA HIS A 76 -1.08 -11.80 -10.76
C HIS A 76 0.07 -12.57 -10.10
N SER A 77 0.60 -12.06 -8.97
CA SER A 77 1.68 -12.64 -8.16
C SER A 77 2.56 -13.65 -8.92
N MET A 78 3.41 -13.19 -9.84
CA MET A 78 4.37 -14.01 -10.62
C MET A 78 3.82 -14.78 -11.83
N SER A 79 3.05 -14.17 -12.74
CA SER A 79 2.93 -14.75 -14.09
C SER A 79 4.29 -14.67 -14.80
N ALA A 80 4.78 -15.80 -15.33
CA ALA A 80 6.02 -15.91 -16.11
C ALA A 80 6.02 -15.12 -17.44
N SER A 81 5.01 -14.28 -17.69
CA SER A 81 4.85 -13.47 -18.90
C SER A 81 4.68 -11.98 -18.57
N LEU A 82 5.37 -11.16 -19.35
CA LEU A 82 5.44 -9.69 -19.20
C LEU A 82 4.09 -9.00 -19.54
N GLU A 83 3.31 -9.57 -20.44
CA GLU A 83 2.14 -8.91 -21.04
C GLU A 83 0.94 -8.76 -20.07
N PRO A 84 0.53 -9.79 -19.29
CA PRO A 84 -0.51 -9.62 -18.26
C PRO A 84 -0.10 -8.66 -17.15
N PHE A 85 1.19 -8.66 -16.78
CA PHE A 85 1.74 -7.74 -15.79
C PHE A 85 1.61 -6.27 -16.25
N LEU A 86 2.03 -5.98 -17.49
CA LEU A 86 1.89 -4.63 -18.07
C LEU A 86 0.42 -4.21 -18.20
N TYR A 87 -0.47 -5.15 -18.55
CA TYR A 87 -1.90 -4.89 -18.62
C TYR A 87 -2.48 -4.50 -17.25
N GLY A 88 -2.19 -5.26 -16.19
CA GLY A 88 -2.66 -4.97 -14.84
C GLY A 88 -2.13 -3.63 -14.31
N LEU A 89 -0.86 -3.33 -14.56
CA LEU A 89 -0.26 -2.05 -14.20
C LEU A 89 -0.96 -0.88 -14.91
N HIS A 90 -1.23 -1.04 -16.21
CA HIS A 90 -1.95 -0.04 -17.01
C HIS A 90 -3.39 0.17 -16.55
N ALA A 91 -4.07 -0.89 -16.15
CA ALA A 91 -5.42 -0.83 -15.58
C ALA A 91 -5.42 -0.01 -14.28
N LEU A 92 -4.47 -0.26 -13.37
CA LEU A 92 -4.31 0.54 -12.15
C LEU A 92 -3.99 2.01 -12.44
N PHE A 93 -3.13 2.29 -13.43
CA PHE A 93 -2.87 3.66 -13.88
C PHE A 93 -4.13 4.39 -14.34
N LYS A 94 -5.01 3.68 -15.07
CA LYS A 94 -6.31 4.21 -15.50
C LYS A 94 -7.33 4.32 -14.37
N GLY A 95 -7.00 3.80 -13.19
CA GLY A 95 -7.86 3.82 -12.01
C GLY A 95 -8.84 2.65 -11.91
N ASP A 96 -8.60 1.56 -12.64
CA ASP A 96 -9.35 0.29 -12.48
C ASP A 96 -8.81 -0.43 -11.22
N PHE A 97 -9.30 -0.01 -10.05
CA PHE A 97 -9.00 -0.65 -8.77
C PHE A 97 -9.97 -1.78 -8.49
N ARG A 98 -9.52 -3.02 -8.69
CA ARG A 98 -10.28 -4.21 -8.33
C ARG A 98 -9.97 -4.61 -6.91
N ILE A 99 -10.80 -4.18 -5.97
CA ILE A 99 -10.77 -4.68 -4.60
C ILE A 99 -11.46 -6.05 -4.58
N THR A 100 -10.66 -7.10 -4.44
CA THR A 100 -11.12 -8.49 -4.51
C THR A 100 -11.20 -9.16 -3.14
N SER A 101 -10.49 -8.63 -2.15
CA SER A 101 -10.46 -9.15 -0.79
C SER A 101 -11.64 -8.59 0.02
N PRO A 102 -12.47 -9.44 0.63
CA PRO A 102 -13.53 -8.99 1.55
C PRO A 102 -12.99 -8.17 2.73
N ARG A 103 -11.70 -8.35 3.09
CA ARG A 103 -11.05 -7.59 4.17
C ARG A 103 -10.82 -6.13 3.82
N ASP A 104 -10.95 -5.76 2.55
CA ASP A 104 -10.71 -4.40 2.06
C ASP A 104 -12.01 -3.66 1.70
N GLU A 105 -13.18 -4.31 1.84
CA GLU A 105 -14.49 -3.73 1.54
C GLU A 105 -14.83 -2.49 2.38
N TRP A 106 -14.14 -2.29 3.51
CA TRP A 106 -14.28 -1.09 4.33
C TRP A 106 -14.02 0.20 3.54
N VAL A 107 -13.22 0.14 2.47
CA VAL A 107 -12.96 1.29 1.59
C VAL A 107 -14.23 1.76 0.87
N PHE A 108 -15.21 0.87 0.65
CA PHE A 108 -16.46 1.21 -0.03
C PHE A 108 -17.46 1.93 0.88
N ALA A 109 -17.20 1.97 2.20
CA ALA A 109 -17.98 2.80 3.10
C ALA A 109 -17.79 4.30 2.81
N ASP A 110 -16.67 4.67 2.18
CA ASP A 110 -16.38 6.03 1.74
C ASP A 110 -15.68 6.01 0.37
N MET A 111 -16.47 6.15 -0.70
CA MET A 111 -15.95 6.16 -2.06
C MET A 111 -15.02 7.37 -2.34
N ASP A 112 -15.08 8.45 -1.55
CA ASP A 112 -14.14 9.55 -1.69
C ASP A 112 -12.74 9.13 -1.25
N LEU A 113 -12.62 8.24 -0.26
CA LEU A 113 -11.33 7.68 0.14
C LEU A 113 -10.67 6.91 -1.02
N LEU A 114 -11.46 6.12 -1.76
CA LEU A 114 -10.97 5.41 -2.94
C LEU A 114 -10.50 6.38 -4.03
N HIS A 115 -11.33 7.37 -4.37
CA HIS A 115 -11.05 8.26 -5.50
C HIS A 115 -10.02 9.36 -5.21
N GLN A 116 -9.96 9.86 -3.98
CA GLN A 116 -9.12 11.00 -3.59
C GLN A 116 -7.82 10.59 -2.89
N VAL A 117 -7.74 9.38 -2.31
CA VAL A 117 -6.56 8.93 -1.58
C VAL A 117 -5.91 7.71 -2.22
N VAL A 118 -6.65 6.60 -2.34
CA VAL A 118 -6.09 5.34 -2.87
C VAL A 118 -5.68 5.51 -4.33
N ALA A 119 -6.57 6.01 -5.17
CA ALA A 119 -6.33 6.10 -6.60
C ALA A 119 -5.14 7.03 -6.96
N PRO A 120 -5.03 8.24 -6.39
CA PRO A 120 -3.86 9.09 -6.59
C PRO A 120 -2.58 8.47 -6.00
N GLY A 121 -2.67 7.83 -4.82
CA GLY A 121 -1.54 7.20 -4.15
C GLY A 121 -0.91 6.08 -4.96
N VAL A 122 -1.73 5.18 -5.51
CA VAL A 122 -1.22 4.09 -6.37
C VAL A 122 -0.62 4.65 -7.66
N ARG A 123 -1.28 5.61 -8.32
CA ARG A 123 -0.71 6.27 -9.51
C ARG A 123 0.66 6.88 -9.25
N MET A 124 0.81 7.59 -8.13
CA MET A 124 2.08 8.18 -7.73
C MET A 124 3.14 7.09 -7.47
N SER A 125 2.79 6.04 -6.72
CA SER A 125 3.71 4.91 -6.46
C SER A 125 4.20 4.26 -7.75
N LEU A 126 3.30 4.04 -8.71
CA LEU A 126 3.64 3.46 -10.00
C LEU A 126 4.50 4.40 -10.84
N LYS A 127 4.21 5.70 -10.80
CA LYS A 127 5.00 6.72 -11.50
C LYS A 127 6.42 6.82 -10.94
N LEU A 128 6.57 6.85 -9.61
CA LEU A 128 7.88 6.83 -8.95
C LEU A 128 8.67 5.56 -9.28
N HIS A 129 8.00 4.41 -9.31
CA HIS A 129 8.61 3.15 -9.69
C HIS A 129 9.09 3.17 -11.15
N GLN A 130 8.27 3.69 -12.07
CA GLN A 130 8.67 3.90 -13.47
C GLN A 130 9.88 4.84 -13.59
N ASP A 131 9.84 5.98 -12.89
CA ASP A 131 10.90 6.99 -12.95
C ASP A 131 12.24 6.40 -12.49
N HIS A 132 12.24 5.61 -11.41
CA HIS A 132 13.43 4.89 -10.93
C HIS A 132 14.04 3.95 -11.98
N PHE A 133 13.22 3.25 -12.78
CA PHE A 133 13.73 2.38 -13.85
C PHE A 133 14.18 3.14 -15.11
N THR A 134 13.54 4.25 -15.43
CA THR A 134 13.85 5.02 -16.66
C THR A 134 15.01 6.01 -16.50
N SER A 135 15.39 6.33 -15.26
CA SER A 135 16.53 7.19 -14.93
C SER A 135 17.32 6.57 -13.77
N PRO A 136 18.02 5.44 -13.98
CA PRO A 136 18.92 4.92 -12.97
C PRO A 136 20.07 5.93 -12.79
N ASP A 137 20.38 6.27 -11.53
CA ASP A 137 21.58 7.04 -11.18
C ASP A 137 22.86 6.35 -11.69
#